data_AF-A0A945WSV5-F1
#
_entry.id   AF-A0A945WSV5-F1
#
_cell.length_a   1.000
_cell.length_b   1.000
_cell.length_c   1.000
_cell.angle_alpha   90.00
_cell.angle_beta   90.00
_cell.angle_gamma   90.00
#
_symmetry.space_group_name_H-M   'P 1'
#
loop_
_entity.id
_entity.type
_entity.pdbx_description
1 polymer ?
#
loop_
_entity_poly.entity_id
_entity_poly.type
_entity_poly.pdbx_seq_one_letter_code
_entity_poly.pdbx_strand_id
1 'polypeptide(L)' 'MSKNELEIDRLKAVDKELAQADAEFEHQQRRYNDQMERNGGHDWGFGEDLKRIIQNRQSIAKERAEIATKLGKFYR' A
#
# COMPACT_ATOMS: atom_id res chain seq x y z
N MET A 1 -21.84 5.08 21.28
CA MET A 1 -20.52 4.68 20.78
C MET A 1 -19.49 4.83 21.89
N SER A 2 -18.84 3.74 22.27
CA SER A 2 -17.73 3.75 23.21
C SER A 2 -16.45 4.28 22.54
N LYS A 3 -15.49 4.74 23.35
CA LYS A 3 -14.18 5.18 22.83
C LYS A 3 -13.47 4.10 22.00
N ASN A 4 -13.67 2.83 22.36
CA ASN A 4 -13.08 1.69 21.65
C ASN A 4 -13.75 1.48 20.28
N GLU A 5 -15.07 1.65 20.18
CA GLU A 5 -15.77 1.55 18.89
C GLU A 5 -15.31 2.63 17.90
N LEU A 6 -15.13 3.86 18.38
CA LEU A 6 -14.61 4.96 17.56
C LEU A 6 -13.18 4.71 17.07
N GLU A 7 -12.33 4.13 17.92
CA GLU A 7 -10.94 3.81 17.56
C GLU A 7 -10.87 2.65 16.55
N ILE A 8 -11.70 1.62 16.73
CA ILE A 8 -11.82 0.51 15.76
C ILE A 8 -12.24 1.04 14.39
N ASP A 9 -13.25 1.92 14.33
CA ASP A 9 -13.73 2.47 13.07
C ASP A 9 -12.70 3.38 12.39
N ARG A 10 -11.94 4.16 13.16
CA ARG A 10 -10.79 4.93 12.65
C ARG A 10 -9.75 4.02 12.04
N LEU A 11 -9.34 2.97 12.75
CA LEU A 11 -8.33 2.02 12.27
C LEU A 11 -8.79 1.30 10.99
N LYS A 12 -10.08 0.94 10.89
CA LYS A 12 -10.66 0.37 9.66
C LYS A 12 -10.68 1.36 8.50
N ALA A 13 -10.97 2.63 8.76
CA ALA A 13 -10.93 3.67 7.74
C ALA A 13 -9.51 3.85 7.18
N VAL A 14 -8.50 3.89 8.07
CA VAL A 14 -7.09 3.95 7.66
C VAL A 14 -6.67 2.71 6.87
N ASP A 15 -7.05 1.49 7.30
CA ASP A 15 -6.74 0.27 6.54
C ASP A 15 -7.33 0.31 5.11
N LYS A 16 -8.53 0.87 4.97
CA LYS A 16 -9.18 1.04 3.66
C LYS A 16 -8.43 2.04 2.76
N GLU A 17 -8.01 3.18 3.30
CA GLU A 17 -7.22 4.17 2.56
C GLU A 17 -5.87 3.59 2.12
N LEU A 18 -5.19 2.86 3.01
CA LEU A 18 -3.94 2.17 2.71
C LEU A 18 -4.12 1.09 1.63
N ALA A 19 -5.22 0.34 1.68
CA ALA A 19 -5.54 -0.65 0.65
C ALA A 19 -5.80 -0.01 -0.72
N GLN A 20 -6.44 1.17 -0.76
CA GLN A 20 -6.63 1.93 -2.00
C GLN A 20 -5.29 2.44 -2.55
N ALA A 21 -4.44 2.99 -1.69
CA ALA A 21 -3.11 3.45 -2.09
C ALA A 21 -2.23 2.30 -2.64
N ASP A 22 -2.25 1.11 -2.00
CA ASP A 22 -1.50 -0.05 -2.51
C ASP A 22 -1.99 -0.48 -3.91
N ALA A 23 -3.31 -0.46 -4.14
CA ALA A 23 -3.88 -0.78 -5.45
C ALA A 23 -3.45 0.22 -6.55
N GLU A 24 -3.34 1.51 -6.21
CA GLU A 24 -2.82 2.54 -7.12
C GLU A 24 -1.35 2.30 -7.45
N PHE A 25 -0.52 2.01 -6.45
CA PHE A 25 0.89 1.69 -6.66
C PHE A 25 1.09 0.38 -7.44
N GLU A 26 0.26 -0.64 -7.21
CA GLU A 26 0.26 -1.88 -8.00
C GLU A 26 -0.08 -1.61 -9.47
N HIS A 27 -1.08 -0.76 -9.72
CA HIS A 27 -1.43 -0.36 -11.08
C HIS A 27 -0.28 0.42 -11.76
N GLN A 28 0.36 1.35 -11.05
CA GLN A 28 1.54 2.05 -11.56
C GLN A 28 2.68 1.07 -11.87
N GLN A 29 2.98 0.14 -10.96
CA GLN A 29 4.01 -0.88 -11.16
C GLN A 29 3.75 -1.72 -12.43
N ARG A 30 2.51 -2.16 -12.65
CA ARG A 30 2.13 -2.89 -13.88
C ARG A 30 2.35 -2.05 -15.13
N ARG A 31 1.91 -0.78 -15.12
CA ARG A 31 2.13 0.14 -16.26
C ARG A 31 3.62 0.33 -16.57
N TYR A 32 4.46 0.43 -15.54
CA TYR A 32 5.91 0.53 -15.72
C TYR A 32 6.49 -0.74 -16.36
N ASN A 33 6.10 -1.92 -15.87
CA ASN A 33 6.55 -3.19 -16.44
C ASN A 33 6.12 -3.33 -17.91
N ASP A 34 4.86 -3.04 -18.23
CA ASP A 34 4.35 -3.07 -19.60
C ASP A 34 5.10 -2.10 -20.53
N GLN A 35 5.50 -0.94 -20.01
CA GLN A 35 6.27 0.05 -20.76
C GLN A 35 7.71 -0.41 -20.99
N MET A 36 8.33 -1.03 -19.98
CA MET A 36 9.66 -1.63 -20.10
C MET A 36 9.68 -2.76 -21.13
N GLU A 37 8.66 -3.63 -21.13
CA GLU A 37 8.52 -4.69 -22.14
C GLU A 37 8.39 -4.12 -23.56
N ARG A 38 7.56 -3.09 -23.74
CA ARG A 38 7.42 -2.40 -25.05
C ARG A 38 8.71 -1.75 -25.54
N ASN A 39 9.53 -1.26 -24.62
CA ASN A 39 10.81 -0.62 -24.93
C ASN A 39 11.97 -1.63 -25.08
N GLY A 40 11.68 -2.94 -25.17
CA GLY A 40 12.69 -3.98 -25.32
C GLY A 40 13.57 -4.17 -24.09
N GLY A 41 13.05 -3.87 -22.90
CA GLY A 41 13.78 -3.97 -21.63
C GLY A 41 14.78 -2.83 -21.39
N HIS A 42 14.81 -1.80 -22.24
CA HIS A 42 15.67 -0.63 -22.02
C HIS A 42 15.08 0.32 -20.97
N ASP A 43 15.84 0.55 -19.90
CA ASP A 43 15.47 1.47 -18.82
C ASP A 43 15.84 2.91 -19.20
N TRP A 44 14.84 3.70 -19.63
CA TRP A 44 14.99 5.10 -20.02
C TRP A 44 14.95 6.08 -18.82
N GLY A 45 15.29 5.61 -17.61
CA GLY A 45 15.21 6.41 -16.38
C GLY A 45 13.94 6.16 -15.56
N PHE A 46 13.32 5.00 -15.75
CA PHE A 46 12.11 4.55 -15.07
C PHE A 46 12.40 3.69 -13.83
N GLY A 47 13.63 3.18 -13.69
CA GLY A 47 14.03 2.34 -12.57
C GLY A 47 13.94 3.00 -11.18
N GLU A 48 14.20 4.31 -11.08
CA GLU A 48 14.09 5.03 -9.79
C GLU A 48 12.63 5.15 -9.33
N ASP A 49 11.70 5.42 -10.23
CA ASP A 49 10.28 5.47 -9.92
C ASP A 49 9.74 4.11 -9.51
N LEU A 50 10.13 3.04 -10.22
CA LEU A 50 9.76 1.68 -9.85
C LEU A 50 10.26 1.31 -8.44
N LYS A 51 11.49 1.71 -8.10
CA LYS A 51 12.05 1.52 -6.76
C LYS A 51 11.23 2.27 -5.70
N ARG A 52 10.83 3.51 -5.96
CA ARG A 52 9.97 4.30 -5.06
C ARG A 52 8.59 3.66 -4.88
N ILE A 53 7.99 3.16 -5.97
CA ILE A 53 6.71 2.43 -5.92
C ILE A 53 6.84 1.21 -5.02
N ILE A 54 7.88 0.39 -5.21
CA ILE A 54 8.11 -0.81 -4.38
C ILE A 54 8.30 -0.44 -2.90
N GLN A 55 9.07 0.62 -2.61
CA GLN A 55 9.26 1.10 -1.23
C GLN A 55 7.95 1.57 -0.59
N ASN A 56 7.11 2.29 -1.33
CA ASN A 56 5.80 2.73 -0.85
C ASN A 56 4.89 1.54 -0.52
N ARG A 57 4.83 0.54 -1.41
CA ARG A 57 4.06 -0.69 -1.17
C ARG A 57 4.54 -1.45 0.07
N GLN A 58 5.85 -1.54 0.28
CA GLN A 58 6.43 -2.15 1.48
C GLN A 58 6.06 -1.37 2.76
N SER A 59 6.09 -0.04 2.71
CA SER A 59 5.67 0.80 3.83
C SER A 59 4.19 0.60 4.16
N ILE A 60 3.33 0.57 3.14
CA ILE A 60 1.90 0.31 3.30
C ILE A 60 1.66 -1.07 3.92
N ALA A 61 2.31 -2.11 3.43
CA ALA A 61 2.17 -3.47 3.97
C ALA A 61 2.55 -3.53 5.45
N LYS A 62 3.62 -2.82 5.86
CA LYS A 62 4.03 -2.71 7.26
C LYS A 62 2.96 -1.99 8.09
N GLU A 63 2.47 -0.84 7.64
CA GLU A 63 1.48 -0.04 8.36
C GLU A 63 0.16 -0.81 8.55
N ARG A 64 -0.30 -1.51 7.51
CA ARG A 64 -1.48 -2.39 7.59
C ARG A 64 -1.30 -3.53 8.59
N ALA A 65 -0.10 -4.13 8.68
CA ALA A 65 0.19 -5.14 9.69
C ALA A 65 0.16 -4.58 11.13
N GLU A 66 0.63 -3.35 11.32
CA GLU A 66 0.53 -2.65 12.60
C GLU A 66 -0.93 -2.34 12.97
N ILE A 67 -1.75 -1.92 12.01
CA ILE A 67 -3.19 -1.72 12.20
C ILE A 67 -3.89 -3.04 12.56
N ALA A 68 -3.60 -4.13 11.85
CA ALA A 68 -4.15 -5.45 12.14
C ALA A 68 -3.79 -5.90 13.57
N THR A 69 -2.55 -5.65 14.00
CA THR A 69 -2.10 -5.92 15.37
C THR A 69 -2.86 -5.08 16.40
N LYS A 70 -3.10 -3.80 16.12
CA LYS A 70 -3.88 -2.90 17.00
C LYS A 70 -5.33 -3.36 17.08
N LEU A 71 -5.98 -3.64 15.95
CA LEU A 71 -7.35 -4.16 15.88
C LEU A 71 -7.48 -5.48 16.66
N GLY A 72 -6.53 -6.40 16.50
CA GLY A 72 -6.52 -7.68 17.23
C GLY A 72 -6.49 -7.54 18.76
N LYS A 73 -5.97 -6.43 19.30
CA LYS A 73 -6.01 -6.15 20.76
C LYS A 73 -7.40 -5.76 21.25
N PHE A 74 -8.26 -5.20 20.39
CA PHE A 74 -9.62 -4.80 20.78
C PHE A 74 -10.61 -5.97 20.72
N TYR A 75 -10.29 -7.02 19.96
CA TYR A 75 -11.13 -8.22 19.79
C TYR A 75 -10.76 -9.36 20.75
N ARG A 76 -9.81 -9.13 21.66
CA ARG A 76 -9.28 -10.13 22.61
C ARG A 76 -9.72 -9.79 24.02
#